data_AF-A0A929WVL7-F1
#
_entry.id   AF-A0A929WVL7-F1
#
_cell.length_a   1.000
_cell.length_b   1.000
_cell.length_c   1.000
_cell.angle_alpha   90.00
_cell.angle_beta   90.00
_cell.angle_gamma   90.00
#
_symmetry.space_group_name_H-M   'P 1'
#
loop_
_entity.id
_entity.type
_entity.pdbx_description
1 polymer ?
#
loop_
_entity_poly.entity_id
_entity_poly.type
_entity_poly.pdbx_seq_one_letter_code
_entity_poly.pdbx_strand_id
1 'polypeptide(L)'
;MSITATDLYEDGPAAGAKAKILLIHFDGAIDAGGAGRMAIGQMLRSLHNERVATFDADTLMDYRSHRPIVTVEDWVSSPDMVMPQTVLDLVEDDMGNPILVLHGAEPDSHWESFTEAINDICERAGVEITFSLHGVPSGVPHTRPTPVHVPATDASLLPTSGPKITNHMQFPAPLSTFVQIRMGQRGIGGLALLGAVPYYMADTGYPAASSALLTSLAKFADLSLPVGDLEQGAAQDQESIEKLVEGSPEISHTVSALEEHFDAWNGGDGAIPLPGMGQSATTRGEEKGAKDIGDVIEAYLAQVSRAKEEETQSIQRAPRVDGQQPAAKPDTLEDVLARLEARRNGRNPGPSAPRHRA
;
A
#
# COMPACT_ATOMS: atom_id res chain seq x y z
N MET A 1 -16.70 26.72 -15.87
CA MET A 1 -15.41 27.38 -15.59
C MET A 1 -14.36 26.28 -15.55
N SER A 2 -13.12 26.53 -15.99
CA SER A 2 -12.04 25.56 -15.83
C SER A 2 -11.64 25.56 -14.36
N ILE A 3 -11.89 24.47 -13.64
CA ILE A 3 -11.44 24.31 -12.26
C ILE A 3 -9.91 24.24 -12.29
N THR A 4 -9.23 25.11 -11.56
CA THR A 4 -7.77 25.09 -11.43
C THR A 4 -7.35 24.37 -10.15
N ALA A 5 -6.10 23.93 -10.06
CA ALA A 5 -5.56 23.22 -8.90
C ALA A 5 -5.74 23.99 -7.57
N THR A 6 -5.61 25.32 -7.61
CA THR A 6 -5.81 26.20 -6.45
C THR A 6 -7.27 26.36 -6.02
N ASP A 7 -8.24 26.00 -6.87
CA ASP A 7 -9.67 26.08 -6.53
C ASP A 7 -10.16 24.81 -5.80
N LEU A 8 -9.31 23.78 -5.67
CA LEU A 8 -9.70 22.46 -5.19
C LEU A 8 -9.56 22.24 -3.68
N TYR A 9 -9.01 23.20 -2.94
CA TYR A 9 -8.79 23.06 -1.52
C TYR A 9 -8.78 24.40 -0.78
N GLU A 10 -9.07 24.33 0.51
CA GLU A 10 -8.93 25.44 1.46
C GLU A 10 -7.73 25.18 2.38
N ASP A 11 -6.95 26.23 2.64
CA ASP A 11 -5.82 26.19 3.56
C ASP A 11 -6.28 25.96 5.01
N GLY A 12 -5.58 25.07 5.72
CA GLY A 12 -5.74 24.86 7.14
C GLY A 12 -4.74 25.65 8.00
N PRO A 13 -4.79 25.50 9.33
CA PRO A 13 -3.88 26.18 10.26
C PRO A 13 -2.38 25.90 10.01
N ALA A 14 -2.04 24.70 9.56
CA ALA A 14 -0.67 24.29 9.22
C ALA A 14 -0.30 24.55 7.75
N ALA A 15 -1.04 25.38 7.02
CA ALA A 15 -0.69 25.74 5.65
C ALA A 15 0.74 26.30 5.57
N GLY A 16 1.53 25.77 4.62
CA GLY A 16 2.95 26.11 4.48
C GLY A 16 3.91 25.27 5.33
N ALA A 17 3.42 24.25 6.04
CA ALA A 17 4.23 23.23 6.71
C ALA A 17 5.31 22.64 5.80
N LYS A 18 6.40 22.21 6.42
CA LYS A 18 7.55 21.58 5.75
C LYS A 18 7.66 20.14 6.17
N ALA A 19 7.71 19.23 5.20
CA ALA A 19 7.95 17.82 5.43
C ALA A 19 8.61 17.22 4.19
N LYS A 20 9.55 16.31 4.39
CA LYS A 20 10.20 15.58 3.29
C LYS A 20 9.37 14.41 2.77
N ILE A 21 8.43 13.94 3.59
CA ILE A 21 7.64 12.73 3.34
C ILE A 21 6.19 13.12 3.15
N LEU A 22 5.58 12.60 2.08
CA LEU A 22 4.13 12.53 1.92
C LEU A 22 3.69 11.07 2.05
N LEU A 23 2.86 10.77 3.03
CA LEU A 23 2.16 9.50 3.20
C LEU A 23 0.74 9.61 2.63
N ILE A 24 0.31 8.66 1.80
CA ILE A 24 -0.97 8.69 1.10
C ILE A 24 -1.76 7.43 1.42
N HIS A 25 -3.01 7.59 1.83
CA HIS A 25 -3.95 6.48 1.93
C HIS A 25 -5.37 7.01 1.80
N PHE A 26 -6.20 6.39 0.97
CA PHE A 26 -7.60 6.79 0.81
C PHE A 26 -8.54 5.64 1.12
N ASP A 27 -9.70 5.99 1.67
CA ASP A 27 -10.86 5.11 1.78
C ASP A 27 -11.59 5.10 0.43
N GLY A 28 -11.40 4.05 -0.38
CA GLY A 28 -12.11 3.91 -1.66
C GLY A 28 -11.71 2.67 -2.48
N ALA A 29 -10.42 2.48 -2.69
CA ALA A 29 -9.87 1.33 -3.40
C ALA A 29 -9.65 0.10 -2.49
N ILE A 30 -8.76 -0.81 -2.90
CA ILE A 30 -8.44 -2.03 -2.17
C ILE A 30 -7.66 -1.69 -0.89
N ASP A 31 -8.25 -2.03 0.26
CA ASP A 31 -7.58 -2.02 1.57
C ASP A 31 -8.03 -3.23 2.41
N ALA A 32 -7.56 -4.42 2.02
CA ALA A 32 -7.90 -5.65 2.72
C ALA A 32 -7.50 -5.56 4.20
N GLY A 33 -8.36 -6.06 5.08
CA GLY A 33 -8.12 -5.97 6.51
C GLY A 33 -8.32 -4.56 7.10
N GLY A 34 -8.71 -3.57 6.28
CA GLY A 34 -8.64 -2.16 6.64
C GLY A 34 -7.24 -1.70 7.05
N ALA A 35 -6.20 -2.33 6.48
CA ALA A 35 -4.83 -2.23 6.98
C ALA A 35 -4.25 -0.81 6.89
N GLY A 36 -4.42 -0.14 5.76
CA GLY A 36 -4.02 1.25 5.58
C GLY A 36 -4.87 2.19 6.45
N ARG A 37 -6.19 1.97 6.48
CA ARG A 37 -7.12 2.82 7.24
C ARG A 37 -6.83 2.79 8.74
N MET A 38 -6.58 1.61 9.29
CA MET A 38 -6.22 1.43 10.69
C MET A 38 -4.84 2.00 11.02
N ALA A 39 -3.87 1.87 10.10
CA ALA A 39 -2.54 2.47 10.24
C ALA A 39 -2.62 4.01 10.32
N ILE A 40 -3.32 4.66 9.38
CA ILE A 40 -3.55 6.11 9.42
C ILE A 40 -4.32 6.51 10.67
N GLY A 41 -5.39 5.78 10.99
CA GLY A 41 -6.17 6.04 12.20
C GLY A 41 -5.31 5.96 13.47
N GLN A 42 -4.35 5.05 13.54
CA GLN A 42 -3.43 4.95 14.67
C GLN A 42 -2.50 6.16 14.77
N MET A 43 -1.93 6.61 13.64
CA MET A 43 -1.11 7.82 13.60
C MET A 43 -1.90 9.03 14.07
N LEU A 44 -3.08 9.28 13.51
CA LEU A 44 -3.90 10.46 13.82
C LEU A 44 -4.44 10.48 15.25
N ARG A 45 -4.66 9.31 15.88
CA ARG A 45 -5.09 9.25 17.28
C ARG A 45 -3.95 9.42 18.28
N SER A 46 -2.74 9.00 17.91
CA SER A 46 -1.62 8.86 18.85
C SER A 46 -0.60 9.98 18.73
N LEU A 47 -0.49 10.61 17.57
CA LEU A 47 0.49 11.64 17.27
C LEU A 47 -0.15 13.03 17.19
N HIS A 48 0.67 14.05 17.46
CA HIS A 48 0.28 15.43 17.21
C HIS A 48 0.04 15.62 15.72
N ASN A 49 -1.09 16.24 15.38
CA ASN A 49 -1.45 16.52 13.99
C ASN A 49 -2.23 17.83 13.86
N GLU A 50 -2.02 18.50 12.73
CA GLU A 50 -2.66 19.78 12.41
C GLU A 50 -2.99 19.87 10.91
N ARG A 51 -4.18 20.39 10.59
CA ARG A 51 -4.69 20.47 9.21
C ARG A 51 -3.86 21.41 8.34
N VAL A 52 -3.38 20.91 7.21
CA VAL A 52 -2.67 21.70 6.18
C VAL A 52 -3.63 22.14 5.09
N ALA A 53 -4.48 21.24 4.59
CA ALA A 53 -5.46 21.55 3.55
C ALA A 53 -6.70 20.64 3.62
N THR A 54 -7.87 21.19 3.29
CA THR A 54 -9.12 20.45 3.14
C THR A 54 -9.58 20.54 1.69
N PHE A 55 -9.75 19.42 1.00
CA PHE A 55 -10.15 19.42 -0.40
C PHE A 55 -11.67 19.52 -0.55
N ASP A 56 -12.11 20.18 -1.63
CA ASP A 56 -13.53 20.39 -1.92
C ASP A 56 -14.23 19.08 -2.32
N ALA A 57 -15.01 18.53 -1.39
CA ALA A 57 -15.77 17.31 -1.58
C ALA A 57 -16.88 17.46 -2.65
N ASP A 58 -17.49 18.64 -2.81
CA ASP A 58 -18.58 18.85 -3.78
C ASP A 58 -18.07 18.76 -5.22
N THR A 59 -16.83 19.20 -5.44
CA THR A 59 -16.15 19.08 -6.73
C THR A 59 -15.59 17.68 -6.98
N LEU A 60 -15.07 17.02 -5.94
CA LEU A 60 -14.26 15.81 -6.09
C LEU A 60 -15.03 14.50 -5.91
N MET A 61 -16.12 14.48 -5.13
CA MET A 61 -16.79 13.25 -4.70
C MET A 61 -18.16 13.02 -5.35
N ASP A 62 -18.46 11.76 -5.64
CA ASP A 62 -19.81 11.29 -5.89
C ASP A 62 -20.47 10.91 -4.55
N TYR A 63 -21.34 11.78 -4.03
CA TYR A 63 -22.07 11.53 -2.80
C TYR A 63 -22.99 10.30 -2.83
N ARG A 64 -23.24 9.68 -4.00
CA ARG A 64 -23.94 8.40 -4.06
C ARG A 64 -23.05 7.23 -3.66
N SER A 65 -21.76 7.33 -3.96
CA SER A 65 -20.70 6.40 -3.54
C SER A 65 -20.27 6.70 -2.11
N HIS A 66 -20.08 7.98 -1.79
CA HIS A 66 -19.62 8.46 -0.48
C HIS A 66 -20.74 9.22 0.24
N ARG A 67 -21.73 8.51 0.77
CA ARG A 67 -22.89 9.17 1.42
C ARG A 67 -22.45 9.88 2.71
N PRO A 68 -22.84 11.16 2.91
CA PRO A 68 -22.68 11.82 4.20
C PRO A 68 -23.38 11.04 5.32
N ILE A 69 -22.76 11.02 6.49
CA ILE A 69 -23.27 10.30 7.66
C ILE A 69 -24.05 11.27 8.54
N VAL A 70 -25.30 10.92 8.86
CA VAL A 70 -26.18 11.67 9.75
C VAL A 70 -26.27 10.93 11.08
N THR A 71 -25.97 11.63 12.17
CA THR A 71 -26.24 11.15 13.54
C THR A 71 -27.65 11.55 13.94
N VAL A 72 -28.41 10.61 14.53
CA VAL A 72 -29.75 10.85 15.06
C VAL A 72 -29.76 10.52 16.55
N GLU A 73 -30.10 11.50 17.37
CA GLU A 73 -30.22 11.36 18.83
C GLU A 73 -31.65 11.75 19.25
N ASP A 74 -32.30 10.92 20.05
CA ASP A 74 -33.70 11.12 20.48
C ASP A 74 -34.67 11.43 19.33
N TRP A 75 -34.51 10.71 18.20
CA TRP A 75 -35.26 10.92 16.95
C TRP A 75 -35.07 12.28 16.27
N VAL A 76 -34.05 13.04 16.67
CA VAL A 76 -33.68 14.32 16.07
C VAL A 76 -32.32 14.18 15.38
N SER A 77 -32.26 14.54 14.10
CA SER A 77 -30.98 14.58 13.38
C SER A 77 -30.08 15.68 13.93
N SER A 78 -28.83 15.35 14.20
CA SER A 78 -27.78 16.33 14.46
C SER A 78 -27.60 17.26 13.25
N PRO A 79 -27.39 18.57 13.46
CA PRO A 79 -27.01 19.47 12.37
C PRO A 79 -25.60 19.18 11.83
N ASP A 80 -24.75 18.50 12.62
CA ASP A 80 -23.36 18.21 12.30
C ASP A 80 -23.24 16.92 11.50
N MET A 81 -23.70 16.97 10.24
CA MET A 81 -23.55 15.89 9.28
C MET A 81 -22.07 15.71 8.91
N VAL A 82 -21.58 14.47 8.98
CA VAL A 82 -20.19 14.16 8.61
C VAL A 82 -20.11 13.99 7.10
N MET A 83 -19.53 14.98 6.44
CA MET A 83 -19.25 14.94 5.01
C MET A 83 -18.07 14.02 4.72
N PRO A 84 -18.07 13.28 3.59
CA PRO A 84 -16.85 12.64 3.14
C PRO A 84 -15.84 13.72 2.77
N GLN A 85 -14.59 13.56 3.20
CA GLN A 85 -13.56 14.57 2.98
C GLN A 85 -12.25 13.89 2.61
N THR A 86 -11.49 14.55 1.74
CA THR A 86 -10.07 14.30 1.54
C THR A 86 -9.31 15.45 2.18
N VAL A 87 -8.31 15.14 2.98
CA VAL A 87 -7.58 16.14 3.77
C VAL A 87 -6.09 15.86 3.76
N LEU A 88 -5.30 16.91 3.95
CA LEU A 88 -3.87 16.84 4.16
C LEU A 88 -3.57 17.36 5.56
N ASP A 89 -3.01 16.51 6.41
CA ASP A 89 -2.59 16.87 7.76
C ASP A 89 -1.07 16.81 7.88
N LEU A 90 -0.50 17.73 8.66
CA LEU A 90 0.87 17.61 9.18
C LEU A 90 0.79 16.71 10.40
N VAL A 91 1.58 15.64 10.44
CA VAL A 91 1.71 14.72 11.56
C VAL A 91 3.17 14.70 12.00
N GLU A 92 3.41 14.78 13.30
CA GLU A 92 4.75 14.68 13.87
C GLU A 92 4.93 13.32 14.54
N ASP A 93 5.98 12.59 14.18
CA ASP A 93 6.32 11.32 14.84
C ASP A 93 6.73 11.53 16.32
N ASP A 94 6.99 10.47 17.08
CA ASP A 94 7.34 10.58 18.50
C ASP A 94 8.64 11.38 18.77
N MET A 95 9.45 11.60 17.73
CA MET A 95 10.69 12.39 17.78
C MET A 95 10.52 13.80 17.20
N GLY A 96 9.31 14.17 16.75
CA GLY A 96 8.99 15.47 16.16
C GLY A 96 9.33 15.57 14.67
N ASN A 97 9.58 14.46 13.98
CA ASN A 97 9.84 14.46 12.54
C ASN A 97 8.52 14.71 11.78
N PRO A 98 8.45 15.73 10.90
CA PRO A 98 7.22 16.09 10.20
C PRO A 98 6.95 15.16 9.01
N ILE A 99 5.69 14.72 8.91
CA ILE A 99 5.15 13.88 7.85
C ILE A 99 3.87 14.55 7.34
N LEU A 100 3.76 14.80 6.05
CA LEU A 100 2.47 15.13 5.46
C LEU A 100 1.68 13.85 5.24
N VAL A 101 0.44 13.80 5.72
CA VAL A 101 -0.46 12.65 5.57
C VAL A 101 -1.69 13.08 4.78
N LEU A 102 -1.80 12.58 3.55
CA LEU A 102 -2.94 12.77 2.66
C LEU A 102 -3.91 11.60 2.84
N HIS A 103 -5.08 11.88 3.42
CA HIS A 103 -6.03 10.83 3.79
C HIS A 103 -7.50 11.23 3.71
N GLY A 104 -8.37 10.27 3.97
CA GLY A 104 -9.83 10.40 3.92
C GLY A 104 -10.43 9.67 2.71
N ALA A 105 -11.65 10.04 2.32
CA ALA A 105 -12.32 9.39 1.19
C ALA A 105 -11.58 9.66 -0.12
N GLU A 106 -11.53 8.67 -1.01
CA GLU A 106 -10.87 8.77 -2.31
C GLU A 106 -11.70 9.66 -3.26
N PRO A 107 -11.12 10.73 -3.84
CA PRO A 107 -11.76 11.49 -4.90
C PRO A 107 -12.28 10.60 -6.04
N ASP A 108 -13.54 10.78 -6.43
CA ASP A 108 -14.17 10.03 -7.54
C ASP A 108 -13.85 10.65 -8.92
N SER A 109 -13.45 11.92 -8.96
CA SER A 109 -13.27 12.68 -10.20
C SER A 109 -12.08 13.63 -10.15
N HIS A 110 -11.75 14.23 -11.31
CA HIS A 110 -10.72 15.27 -11.45
C HIS A 110 -9.30 14.87 -10.95
N TRP A 111 -8.93 13.58 -11.06
CA TRP A 111 -7.64 13.06 -10.57
C TRP A 111 -6.41 13.82 -11.05
N GLU A 112 -6.37 14.26 -12.31
CA GLU A 112 -5.25 15.06 -12.82
C GLU A 112 -5.15 16.41 -12.10
N SER A 113 -6.25 17.17 -12.00
CA SER A 113 -6.28 18.46 -11.31
C SER A 113 -6.00 18.33 -9.81
N PHE A 114 -6.55 17.30 -9.17
CA PHE A 114 -6.26 16.97 -7.78
C PHE A 114 -4.77 16.67 -7.57
N THR A 115 -4.18 15.87 -8.47
CA THR A 115 -2.75 15.54 -8.41
C THR A 115 -1.87 16.77 -8.63
N GLU A 116 -2.24 17.70 -9.52
CA GLU A 116 -1.54 18.98 -9.66
C GLU A 116 -1.60 19.81 -8.37
N ALA A 117 -2.76 19.89 -7.72
CA ALA A 117 -2.90 20.58 -6.44
C ALA A 117 -1.99 19.98 -5.36
N ILE A 118 -1.96 18.65 -5.25
CA ILE A 118 -1.04 17.95 -4.34
C ILE A 118 0.42 18.23 -4.69
N ASN A 119 0.78 18.18 -5.97
CA ASN A 119 2.14 18.48 -6.40
C ASN A 119 2.57 19.89 -6.01
N ASP A 120 1.72 20.89 -6.24
CA ASP A 120 2.00 22.28 -5.91
C ASP A 120 2.20 22.49 -4.40
N ILE A 121 1.38 21.82 -3.57
CA ILE A 121 1.57 21.82 -2.11
C ILE A 121 2.90 21.15 -1.75
N CYS A 122 3.19 19.98 -2.32
CA CYS A 122 4.39 19.19 -2.03
C CYS A 122 5.70 19.90 -2.42
N GLU A 123 5.73 20.56 -3.57
CA GLU A 123 6.87 21.37 -4.02
C GLU A 123 7.15 22.50 -3.02
N ARG A 124 6.10 23.19 -2.56
CA ARG A 124 6.25 24.24 -1.54
C ARG A 124 6.64 23.67 -0.18
N ALA A 125 6.14 22.50 0.20
CA ALA A 125 6.45 21.84 1.47
C ALA A 125 7.87 21.24 1.50
N GLY A 126 8.50 21.02 0.34
CA GLY A 126 9.81 20.40 0.22
C GLY A 126 9.75 18.87 0.33
N VAL A 127 8.67 18.26 -0.16
CA VAL A 127 8.53 16.79 -0.21
C VAL A 127 9.56 16.22 -1.20
N GLU A 128 10.29 15.20 -0.74
CA GLU A 128 11.33 14.50 -1.49
C GLU A 128 10.90 13.08 -1.89
N ILE A 129 9.96 12.47 -1.13
CA ILE A 129 9.50 11.10 -1.35
C ILE A 129 8.05 10.91 -0.91
N THR A 130 7.35 10.00 -1.59
CA THR A 130 5.98 9.59 -1.26
C THR A 130 5.91 8.14 -0.79
N PHE A 131 5.01 7.84 0.14
CA PHE A 131 4.65 6.49 0.55
C PHE A 131 3.14 6.29 0.43
N SER A 132 2.69 5.08 0.15
CA SER A 132 1.27 4.71 0.26
C SER A 132 1.09 3.40 1.01
N LEU A 133 -0.03 3.25 1.71
CA LEU A 133 -0.33 2.07 2.55
C LEU A 133 -1.61 1.37 2.07
N HIS A 134 -1.50 0.07 1.81
CA HIS A 134 -2.64 -0.75 1.38
C HIS A 134 -2.55 -2.16 1.94
N GLY A 135 -3.69 -2.73 2.35
CA GLY A 135 -3.84 -4.16 2.53
C GLY A 135 -4.22 -4.86 1.22
N VAL A 136 -3.64 -6.03 0.95
CA VAL A 136 -3.92 -6.80 -0.27
C VAL A 136 -4.29 -8.25 0.06
N PRO A 137 -5.44 -8.78 -0.42
CA PRO A 137 -5.83 -10.16 -0.15
C PRO A 137 -4.81 -11.13 -0.77
N SER A 138 -4.30 -12.04 0.05
CA SER A 138 -3.16 -12.89 -0.28
C SER A 138 -3.34 -14.31 0.27
N GLY A 139 -2.71 -15.28 -0.40
CA GLY A 139 -2.61 -16.67 0.04
C GLY A 139 -1.59 -16.84 1.16
N VAL A 140 -1.80 -16.18 2.30
CA VAL A 140 -0.93 -16.24 3.47
C VAL A 140 -1.69 -16.69 4.71
N PRO A 141 -1.05 -17.43 5.64
CA PRO A 141 -1.67 -17.79 6.91
C PRO A 141 -1.61 -16.62 7.89
N HIS A 142 -2.63 -16.47 8.73
CA HIS A 142 -2.64 -15.49 9.82
C HIS A 142 -1.65 -15.84 10.95
N THR A 143 -1.16 -17.07 11.02
CA THR A 143 -0.24 -17.62 12.03
C THR A 143 1.25 -17.34 11.72
N ARG A 144 1.55 -16.50 10.72
CA ARG A 144 2.90 -16.09 10.36
C ARG A 144 2.99 -14.56 10.29
N PRO A 145 4.20 -13.97 10.42
CA PRO A 145 4.37 -12.52 10.27
C PRO A 145 3.84 -12.04 8.92
N THR A 146 3.08 -10.93 8.92
CA THR A 146 2.51 -10.36 7.70
C THR A 146 3.60 -9.86 6.75
N PRO A 147 3.72 -10.42 5.53
CA PRO A 147 4.62 -9.89 4.51
C PRO A 147 4.20 -8.50 4.05
N VAL A 148 5.19 -7.66 3.73
CA VAL A 148 4.96 -6.35 3.11
C VAL A 148 5.70 -6.31 1.77
N HIS A 149 4.95 -6.13 0.68
CA HIS A 149 5.51 -5.92 -0.65
C HIS A 149 5.73 -4.44 -0.89
N VAL A 150 6.79 -4.10 -1.63
CA VAL A 150 7.20 -2.70 -1.82
C VAL A 150 7.44 -2.39 -3.30
N PRO A 151 6.38 -2.24 -4.13
CA PRO A 151 6.55 -1.67 -5.45
C PRO A 151 6.98 -0.19 -5.36
N ALA A 152 7.78 0.23 -6.34
CA ALA A 152 8.33 1.58 -6.41
C ALA A 152 8.08 2.21 -7.79
N THR A 153 8.00 3.54 -7.82
CA THR A 153 7.90 4.30 -9.09
C THR A 153 9.23 4.37 -9.84
N ASP A 154 10.36 4.21 -9.15
CA ASP A 154 11.71 4.12 -9.73
C ASP A 154 12.48 2.98 -9.05
N ALA A 155 13.16 2.16 -9.86
CA ALA A 155 13.97 1.06 -9.38
C ALA A 155 15.10 1.48 -8.43
N SER A 156 15.56 2.74 -8.47
CA SER A 156 16.57 3.25 -7.55
C SER A 156 16.09 3.40 -6.11
N LEU A 157 14.76 3.39 -5.88
CA LEU A 157 14.16 3.44 -4.55
C LEU A 157 14.10 2.04 -3.90
N LEU A 158 14.26 0.98 -4.69
CA LEU A 158 14.24 -0.38 -4.18
C LEU A 158 15.58 -0.69 -3.48
N PRO A 159 15.56 -1.39 -2.33
CA PRO A 159 16.78 -1.87 -1.69
C PRO A 159 17.63 -2.70 -2.66
N THR A 160 18.94 -2.46 -2.66
CA THR A 160 19.86 -3.15 -3.59
C THR A 160 19.96 -4.66 -3.30
N SER A 161 19.68 -5.06 -2.06
CA SER A 161 19.82 -6.42 -1.53
C SER A 161 18.47 -7.11 -1.22
N GLY A 162 17.40 -6.76 -1.95
CA GLY A 162 16.08 -7.35 -1.76
C GLY A 162 15.68 -8.37 -2.84
N PRO A 163 14.68 -9.23 -2.56
CA PRO A 163 14.00 -10.03 -3.57
C PRO A 163 13.59 -9.18 -4.77
N LYS A 164 14.15 -9.46 -5.94
CA LYS A 164 13.63 -8.89 -7.18
C LYS A 164 12.49 -9.77 -7.66
N ILE A 165 11.26 -9.43 -7.29
CA ILE A 165 10.09 -10.07 -7.88
C ILE A 165 10.09 -9.69 -9.37
N THR A 166 10.48 -10.62 -10.22
CA THR A 166 10.42 -10.47 -11.68
C THR A 166 9.08 -10.96 -12.21
N ASN A 167 7.97 -10.43 -11.66
CA ASN A 167 6.64 -10.76 -12.15
C ASN A 167 6.01 -9.55 -12.83
N HIS A 168 5.41 -9.80 -14.00
CA HIS A 168 4.57 -8.83 -14.68
C HIS A 168 3.18 -8.83 -14.04
N MET A 169 2.76 -7.70 -13.50
CA MET A 169 1.45 -7.54 -12.85
C MET A 169 0.68 -6.38 -13.50
N GLN A 170 -0.63 -6.56 -13.64
CA GLN A 170 -1.56 -5.50 -14.06
C GLN A 170 -2.78 -5.55 -13.16
N PHE A 171 -3.19 -4.39 -12.66
CA PHE A 171 -4.35 -4.23 -11.80
C PHE A 171 -4.89 -2.80 -11.95
N PRO A 172 -6.18 -2.57 -11.67
CA PRO A 172 -6.74 -1.22 -11.59
C PRO A 172 -5.99 -0.42 -10.53
N ALA A 173 -5.40 0.72 -10.92
CA ALA A 173 -4.62 1.53 -10.00
C ALA A 173 -5.54 2.29 -9.02
N PRO A 174 -5.22 2.31 -7.72
CA PRO A 174 -5.81 3.28 -6.80
C PRO A 174 -5.28 4.69 -7.10
N LEU A 175 -6.00 5.73 -6.68
CA LEU A 175 -5.57 7.11 -6.82
C LEU A 175 -4.21 7.36 -6.15
N SER A 176 -3.91 6.72 -5.03
CA SER A 176 -2.60 6.82 -4.38
C SER A 176 -1.46 6.49 -5.35
N THR A 177 -1.57 5.37 -6.08
CA THR A 177 -0.58 4.95 -7.09
C THR A 177 -0.58 5.92 -8.28
N PHE A 178 -1.76 6.40 -8.70
CA PHE A 178 -1.85 7.40 -9.77
C PHE A 178 -1.08 8.69 -9.42
N VAL A 179 -1.31 9.23 -8.22
CA VAL A 179 -0.61 10.41 -7.68
C VAL A 179 0.88 10.15 -7.63
N GLN A 180 1.32 9.01 -7.07
CA GLN A 180 2.74 8.66 -6.99
C GLN A 180 3.41 8.57 -8.37
N ILE A 181 2.76 7.98 -9.36
CA ILE A 181 3.30 7.91 -10.74
C ILE A 181 3.45 9.30 -11.34
N ARG A 182 2.44 10.17 -11.21
CA ARG A 182 2.44 11.54 -11.73
C ARG A 182 3.49 12.41 -11.04
N MET A 183 3.64 12.30 -9.72
CA MET A 183 4.71 12.97 -8.97
C MET A 183 6.10 12.43 -9.34
N GLY A 184 6.22 11.11 -9.56
CA GLY A 184 7.45 10.47 -10.02
C GLY A 184 7.95 11.03 -11.36
N GLN A 185 7.04 11.35 -12.28
CA GLN A 185 7.35 12.02 -13.55
C GLN A 185 7.93 13.43 -13.37
N ARG A 186 7.73 14.05 -12.20
CA ARG A 186 8.28 15.37 -11.80
C ARG A 186 9.50 15.25 -10.88
N GLY A 187 9.96 14.04 -10.60
CA GLY A 187 11.16 13.78 -9.81
C GLY A 187 10.91 13.50 -8.32
N ILE A 188 9.66 13.47 -7.86
CA ILE A 188 9.31 13.04 -6.49
C ILE A 188 8.83 11.58 -6.57
N GLY A 189 9.74 10.65 -6.32
CA GLY A 189 9.45 9.23 -6.40
C GLY A 189 8.57 8.71 -5.26
N GLY A 190 8.13 7.45 -5.37
CA GLY A 190 7.26 6.84 -4.39
C GLY A 190 7.43 5.34 -4.21
N LEU A 191 7.05 4.88 -3.03
CA LEU A 191 6.96 3.48 -2.63
C LEU A 191 5.52 3.20 -2.20
N ALA A 192 4.93 2.08 -2.62
CA ALA A 192 3.69 1.60 -1.99
C ALA A 192 4.05 0.44 -1.07
N LEU A 193 3.50 0.42 0.14
CA LEU A 193 3.64 -0.67 1.10
C LEU A 193 2.34 -1.49 1.07
N LEU A 194 2.45 -2.74 0.63
CA LEU A 194 1.31 -3.64 0.45
C LEU A 194 1.38 -4.76 1.49
N GLY A 195 0.56 -4.69 2.52
CA GLY A 195 0.46 -5.71 3.56
C GLY A 195 -0.34 -6.90 3.06
N ALA A 196 0.29 -8.07 2.98
CA ALA A 196 -0.39 -9.30 2.55
C ALA A 196 -1.35 -9.78 3.63
N VAL A 197 -2.65 -9.58 3.41
CA VAL A 197 -3.73 -9.98 4.33
C VAL A 197 -4.25 -11.35 3.91
N PRO A 198 -4.39 -12.33 4.83
CA PRO A 198 -5.04 -13.59 4.51
C PRO A 198 -6.40 -13.34 3.84
N TYR A 199 -6.67 -13.97 2.70
CA TYR A 199 -7.89 -13.69 1.93
C TYR A 199 -9.19 -13.86 2.74
N TYR A 200 -9.19 -14.76 3.74
CA TYR A 200 -10.30 -15.00 4.65
C TYR A 200 -10.44 -13.95 5.76
N MET A 201 -9.52 -12.98 5.85
CA MET A 201 -9.56 -11.83 6.77
C MET A 201 -9.71 -10.50 6.02
N ALA A 202 -9.93 -10.52 4.70
CA ALA A 202 -9.94 -9.31 3.88
C ALA A 202 -11.06 -8.33 4.24
N ASP A 203 -12.21 -8.84 4.68
CA ASP A 203 -13.42 -8.04 5.00
C ASP A 203 -13.55 -7.72 6.49
N THR A 204 -12.60 -8.17 7.32
CA THR A 204 -12.57 -7.95 8.78
C THR A 204 -11.36 -7.11 9.15
N GLY A 205 -11.41 -6.32 10.22
CA GLY A 205 -10.22 -5.60 10.69
C GLY A 205 -9.06 -6.58 10.94
N TYR A 206 -7.88 -6.29 10.40
CA TYR A 206 -6.68 -7.11 10.57
C TYR A 206 -5.50 -6.24 11.05
N PRO A 207 -5.39 -5.98 12.37
CA PRO A 207 -4.40 -5.08 12.95
C PRO A 207 -2.94 -5.50 12.66
N ALA A 208 -2.68 -6.79 12.47
CA ALA A 208 -1.36 -7.32 12.16
C ALA A 208 -0.79 -6.71 10.87
N ALA A 209 -1.61 -6.56 9.83
CA ALA A 209 -1.17 -5.91 8.58
C ALA A 209 -0.89 -4.42 8.78
N SER A 210 -1.72 -3.73 9.57
CA SER A 210 -1.52 -2.32 9.91
C SER A 210 -0.20 -2.09 10.66
N SER A 211 0.08 -2.95 11.64
CA SER A 211 1.34 -2.94 12.40
C SER A 211 2.53 -3.20 11.48
N ALA A 212 2.45 -4.20 10.60
CA ALA A 212 3.51 -4.50 9.64
C ALA A 212 3.77 -3.35 8.66
N LEU A 213 2.71 -2.67 8.19
CA LEU A 213 2.80 -1.49 7.32
C LEU A 213 3.50 -0.32 8.01
N LEU A 214 3.08 0.07 9.21
CA LEU A 214 3.71 1.15 9.97
C LEU A 214 5.15 0.80 10.37
N THR A 215 5.43 -0.45 10.76
CA THR A 215 6.78 -0.92 11.07
C THR A 215 7.69 -0.85 9.84
N SER A 216 7.17 -1.20 8.66
CA SER A 216 7.90 -1.09 7.40
C SER A 216 8.17 0.37 7.05
N LEU A 217 7.16 1.24 7.14
CA LEU A 217 7.30 2.68 6.92
C LEU A 217 8.36 3.29 7.85
N ALA A 218 8.28 2.99 9.15
CA ALA A 218 9.25 3.43 10.16
C ALA A 218 10.68 3.07 9.78
N LYS A 219 10.90 1.84 9.28
CA LYS A 219 12.23 1.38 8.83
C LYS A 219 12.70 2.07 7.55
N PHE A 220 11.82 2.23 6.55
CA PHE A 220 12.18 2.85 5.28
C PHE A 220 12.48 4.34 5.41
N ALA A 221 11.72 5.03 6.27
CA ALA A 221 11.75 6.47 6.41
C ALA A 221 12.47 6.96 7.68
N ASP A 222 13.06 6.04 8.47
CA ASP A 222 13.72 6.34 9.74
C ASP A 222 12.83 7.15 10.71
N LEU A 223 11.59 6.69 10.88
CA LEU A 223 10.56 7.35 11.71
C LEU A 223 10.29 6.58 13.00
N SER A 224 9.86 7.30 14.03
CA SER A 224 9.38 6.75 15.31
C SER A 224 7.86 6.75 15.36
N LEU A 225 7.24 5.66 14.87
CA LEU A 225 5.78 5.53 14.71
C LEU A 225 5.13 4.65 15.79
N PRO A 226 3.90 4.98 16.24
CA PRO A 226 3.23 4.27 17.32
C PRO A 226 2.54 2.99 16.79
N VAL A 227 3.21 1.84 16.97
CA VAL A 227 2.69 0.52 16.53
C VAL A 227 2.05 -0.30 17.66
N GLY A 228 2.25 0.07 18.93
CA GLY A 228 1.93 -0.77 20.09
C GLY A 228 0.47 -1.22 20.20
N ASP A 229 -0.50 -0.32 20.00
CA ASP A 229 -1.92 -0.69 20.09
C ASP A 229 -2.34 -1.64 18.96
N LEU A 230 -1.72 -1.51 17.78
CA LEU A 230 -1.97 -2.40 16.65
C LEU A 230 -1.38 -3.79 16.91
N GLU A 231 -0.20 -3.88 17.54
CA GLU A 231 0.39 -5.14 17.98
C GLU A 231 -0.45 -5.81 19.05
N GLN A 232 -0.97 -5.04 20.01
CA GLN A 232 -1.87 -5.56 21.04
C GLN A 232 -3.18 -6.07 20.42
N GLY A 233 -3.79 -5.30 19.50
CA GLY A 233 -4.98 -5.73 18.77
C GLY A 233 -4.74 -7.00 17.96
N ALA A 234 -3.60 -7.10 17.28
CA ALA A 234 -3.22 -8.30 16.54
C ALA A 234 -3.11 -9.54 17.43
N ALA A 235 -2.56 -9.40 18.64
CA ALA A 235 -2.47 -10.49 19.60
C ALA A 235 -3.85 -10.96 20.11
N GLN A 236 -4.79 -10.03 20.31
CA GLN A 236 -6.17 -10.35 20.72
C GLN A 236 -6.96 -11.04 19.62
N ASP A 237 -6.80 -10.58 18.38
CA ASP A 237 -7.44 -11.20 17.22
C ASP A 237 -6.91 -12.61 16.99
N GLN A 238 -5.59 -12.82 17.16
CA GLN A 238 -4.99 -14.15 17.02
C GLN A 238 -5.68 -15.21 17.89
N GLU A 239 -5.94 -14.91 19.17
CA GLU A 239 -6.63 -15.83 20.08
C GLU A 239 -8.08 -16.13 19.64
N SER A 240 -8.75 -15.12 19.09
CA SER A 240 -10.13 -15.24 18.62
C SER A 240 -10.21 -16.06 17.33
N ILE A 241 -9.27 -15.83 16.40
CA ILE A 241 -9.16 -16.55 15.14
C ILE A 241 -8.82 -18.02 15.40
N GLU A 242 -7.88 -18.30 16.30
CA GLU A 242 -7.47 -19.67 16.63
C GLU A 242 -8.64 -20.51 17.14
N LYS A 243 -9.48 -19.95 18.03
CA LYS A 243 -10.73 -20.60 18.50
C LYS A 243 -11.71 -20.91 17.37
N LEU A 244 -11.82 -20.04 16.37
CA LEU A 244 -12.68 -20.25 15.21
C LEU A 244 -12.12 -21.35 14.28
N VAL A 245 -10.80 -21.39 14.12
CA VAL A 245 -10.10 -22.40 13.32
C VAL A 245 -10.18 -23.78 13.97
N GLU A 246 -9.97 -23.89 15.29
CA GLU A 246 -10.10 -25.15 16.04
C GLU A 246 -11.51 -25.76 15.92
N GLY A 247 -12.53 -24.91 15.83
CA GLY A 247 -13.92 -25.33 15.63
C GLY A 247 -14.24 -25.85 14.22
N SER A 248 -13.31 -25.74 13.26
CA SER A 248 -13.54 -26.07 11.85
C SER A 248 -12.35 -26.84 11.22
N PRO A 249 -12.44 -28.18 11.13
CA PRO A 249 -11.37 -29.01 10.55
C PRO A 249 -10.98 -28.64 9.11
N GLU A 250 -11.94 -28.15 8.31
CA GLU A 250 -11.71 -27.72 6.92
C GLU A 250 -10.85 -26.44 6.84
N ILE A 251 -11.10 -25.48 7.74
CA ILE A 251 -10.32 -24.25 7.84
C ILE A 251 -8.91 -24.59 8.35
N SER A 252 -8.80 -25.47 9.34
CA SER A 252 -7.49 -25.91 9.87
C SER A 252 -6.59 -26.55 8.80
N HIS A 253 -7.14 -27.41 7.94
CA HIS A 253 -6.38 -27.98 6.81
C HIS A 253 -5.89 -26.90 5.84
N THR A 254 -6.76 -25.92 5.55
CA THR A 254 -6.42 -24.80 4.65
C THR A 254 -5.31 -23.94 5.23
N VAL A 255 -5.41 -23.58 6.52
CA VAL A 255 -4.36 -22.81 7.22
C VAL A 255 -3.04 -23.58 7.21
N SER A 256 -3.06 -24.87 7.51
CA SER A 256 -1.85 -25.72 7.51
C SER A 256 -1.17 -25.74 6.13
N ALA A 257 -1.94 -25.85 5.05
CA ALA A 257 -1.39 -25.80 3.69
C ALA A 257 -0.78 -24.42 3.35
N LEU A 258 -1.38 -23.33 3.83
CA LEU A 258 -0.83 -21.98 3.67
C LEU A 258 0.45 -21.78 4.48
N GLU A 259 0.54 -22.37 5.68
CA GLU A 259 1.76 -22.40 6.49
C GLU A 259 2.89 -23.14 5.80
N GLU A 260 2.63 -24.34 5.28
CA GLU A 260 3.62 -25.11 4.52
C GLU A 260 4.12 -24.33 3.31
N HIS A 261 3.23 -23.69 2.55
CA HIS A 261 3.60 -22.86 1.41
C HIS A 261 4.43 -21.63 1.82
N PHE A 262 4.05 -20.96 2.91
CA PHE A 262 4.77 -19.80 3.46
C PHE A 262 6.18 -20.18 3.93
N ASP A 263 6.29 -21.25 4.71
CA ASP A 263 7.55 -21.70 5.31
C ASP A 263 8.50 -22.28 4.27
N ALA A 264 7.98 -22.98 3.25
CA ALA A 264 8.78 -23.43 2.11
C ALA A 264 9.43 -22.28 1.35
N TRP A 265 8.80 -21.11 1.40
CA TRP A 265 9.19 -19.94 0.65
C TRP A 265 10.08 -18.98 1.44
N ASN A 266 10.01 -19.00 2.78
CA ASN A 266 11.02 -18.41 3.68
C ASN A 266 12.43 -19.03 3.53
N GLY A 267 12.60 -20.07 2.68
CA GLY A 267 13.89 -20.67 2.33
C GLY A 267 14.66 -19.96 1.20
N GLY A 268 14.15 -18.87 0.62
CA GLY A 268 14.91 -18.10 -0.37
C GLY A 268 14.37 -16.70 -0.59
N ASP A 269 15.01 -15.69 0.03
CA ASP A 269 15.07 -14.26 -0.30
C ASP A 269 13.98 -13.71 -1.25
N GLY A 270 12.71 -13.98 -0.95
CA GLY A 270 11.55 -13.72 -1.81
C GLY A 270 10.55 -12.77 -1.15
N ALA A 271 9.77 -12.00 -1.94
CA ALA A 271 8.44 -11.46 -1.54
C ALA A 271 7.29 -12.27 -2.24
N ILE A 272 6.21 -12.67 -1.52
CA ILE A 272 5.24 -13.70 -1.98
C ILE A 272 4.67 -13.24 -3.32
N PRO A 273 4.53 -14.10 -4.33
CA PRO A 273 3.83 -13.71 -5.53
C PRO A 273 2.43 -13.21 -5.16
N LEU A 274 2.18 -11.91 -5.30
CA LEU A 274 0.83 -11.36 -5.25
C LEU A 274 0.07 -11.91 -6.46
N PRO A 275 -1.06 -12.61 -6.27
CA PRO A 275 -1.92 -12.96 -7.39
C PRO A 275 -2.32 -11.68 -8.13
N GLY A 276 -2.47 -11.75 -9.46
CA GLY A 276 -2.98 -10.62 -10.23
C GLY A 276 -4.33 -10.16 -9.69
N MET A 277 -4.36 -8.98 -9.06
CA MET A 277 -5.58 -8.39 -8.52
C MET A 277 -6.47 -7.88 -9.66
N GLY A 278 -7.27 -8.78 -10.23
CA GLY A 278 -8.09 -8.48 -11.40
C GLY A 278 -9.41 -9.23 -11.51
N GLN A 279 -9.82 -10.03 -10.53
CA GLN A 279 -11.15 -10.65 -10.56
C GLN A 279 -11.84 -10.52 -9.20
N SER A 280 -12.78 -9.57 -9.13
CA SER A 280 -13.88 -9.65 -8.19
C SER A 280 -14.68 -10.91 -8.52
N ALA A 281 -14.98 -11.73 -7.51
CA ALA A 281 -15.93 -12.81 -7.62
C ALA A 281 -17.32 -12.21 -7.93
N THR A 282 -17.62 -11.96 -9.21
CA THR A 282 -18.95 -11.53 -9.61
C THR A 282 -19.91 -12.71 -9.44
N THR A 283 -20.75 -12.61 -8.42
CA THR A 283 -21.98 -13.37 -8.26
C THR A 283 -22.80 -13.33 -9.55
N ARG A 284 -22.93 -14.49 -10.21
CA ARG A 284 -24.06 -14.79 -11.08
C ARG A 284 -24.74 -16.01 -10.49
N GLY A 285 -25.97 -15.81 -10.00
CA GLY A 285 -26.62 -16.72 -9.09
C GLY A 285 -26.81 -18.14 -9.61
N GLU A 286 -26.69 -19.10 -8.69
CA GLU A 286 -27.56 -20.26 -8.53
C GLU A 286 -27.24 -20.87 -7.15
N GLU A 287 -28.24 -20.95 -6.27
CA GLU A 287 -28.14 -21.72 -5.04
C GLU A 287 -27.90 -23.20 -5.39
N LYS A 288 -26.68 -23.70 -5.19
CA LYS A 288 -26.40 -25.10 -4.88
C LYS A 288 -25.28 -25.18 -3.84
N GLY A 289 -25.60 -25.78 -2.70
CA GLY A 289 -24.75 -25.79 -1.51
C GLY A 289 -23.46 -26.59 -1.62
N ALA A 290 -22.52 -26.23 -0.74
CA ALA A 290 -21.45 -27.04 -0.17
C ALA A 290 -20.82 -28.06 -1.14
N LYS A 291 -20.09 -27.57 -2.16
CA LYS A 291 -19.15 -28.37 -2.94
C LYS A 291 -18.11 -27.58 -3.77
N ASP A 292 -17.76 -26.36 -3.38
CA ASP A 292 -17.05 -25.43 -4.29
C ASP A 292 -15.76 -24.81 -3.71
N ILE A 293 -15.11 -25.47 -2.76
CA ILE A 293 -13.82 -25.00 -2.19
C ILE A 293 -12.65 -25.83 -2.76
N GLY A 294 -12.87 -27.13 -2.95
CA GLY A 294 -11.94 -28.01 -3.65
C GLY A 294 -11.67 -27.52 -5.08
N ASP A 295 -12.71 -27.09 -5.80
CA ASP A 295 -12.62 -26.63 -7.19
C ASP A 295 -11.92 -25.27 -7.29
N VAL A 296 -12.05 -24.40 -6.28
CA VAL A 296 -11.32 -23.11 -6.20
C VAL A 296 -9.84 -23.33 -5.92
N ILE A 297 -9.50 -24.27 -5.04
CA ILE A 297 -8.11 -24.65 -4.76
C ILE A 297 -7.50 -25.40 -5.94
N GLU A 298 -8.23 -26.29 -6.61
CA GLU A 298 -7.77 -26.98 -7.82
C GLU A 298 -7.59 -26.01 -8.98
N ALA A 299 -8.48 -25.02 -9.13
CA ALA A 299 -8.32 -23.94 -10.12
C ALA A 299 -7.10 -23.07 -9.81
N TYR A 300 -6.86 -22.75 -8.53
CA TYR A 300 -5.67 -22.01 -8.08
C TYR A 300 -4.38 -22.80 -8.33
N LEU A 301 -4.33 -24.07 -7.93
CA LEU A 301 -3.16 -24.95 -8.12
C LEU A 301 -2.91 -25.28 -9.60
N ALA A 302 -3.97 -25.39 -10.41
CA ALA A 302 -3.85 -25.55 -11.86
C ALA A 302 -3.33 -24.28 -12.54
N GLN A 303 -3.71 -23.09 -12.05
CA GLN A 303 -3.20 -21.82 -12.55
C GLN A 303 -1.73 -21.60 -12.19
N VAL A 304 -1.33 -21.93 -10.96
CA VAL A 304 0.08 -21.89 -10.50
C VAL A 304 0.95 -22.90 -11.28
N SER A 305 0.42 -24.09 -11.55
CA SER A 305 1.15 -25.12 -12.32
C SER A 305 1.33 -24.72 -13.79
N ARG A 306 0.32 -24.11 -14.41
CA ARG A 306 0.42 -23.56 -15.78
C ARG A 306 1.41 -22.41 -15.89
N ALA A 307 1.44 -21.51 -14.90
CA ALA A 307 2.44 -20.45 -14.83
C ALA A 307 3.87 -21.02 -14.76
N LYS A 308 4.07 -22.11 -14.01
CA LYS A 308 5.35 -22.82 -13.90
C LYS A 308 5.77 -23.52 -15.21
N GLU A 309 4.82 -24.06 -15.96
CA GLU A 309 5.06 -24.70 -17.26
C GLU A 309 5.36 -23.68 -18.37
N GLU A 310 4.68 -22.52 -18.37
CA GLU A 310 4.94 -21.40 -19.29
C GLU A 310 6.29 -20.71 -19.01
N GLU A 311 6.70 -20.66 -17.74
CA GLU A 311 8.02 -20.17 -17.31
C GLU A 311 9.15 -21.14 -17.75
N THR A 312 8.91 -22.45 -17.67
CA THR A 312 9.88 -23.46 -18.12
C THR A 312 10.10 -23.43 -19.64
N GLN A 313 9.09 -23.01 -20.43
CA GLN A 313 9.22 -22.84 -21.89
C GLN A 313 9.87 -21.51 -22.29
N SER A 314 9.75 -20.46 -21.48
CA SER A 314 10.37 -19.15 -21.75
C SER A 314 11.85 -19.07 -21.34
N ILE A 315 12.31 -19.91 -20.41
CA ILE A 315 13.71 -20.00 -19.95
C ILE A 315 14.68 -20.60 -21.01
N GLN A 316 14.19 -21.16 -22.13
CA GLN A 316 15.07 -21.68 -23.20
C GLN A 316 15.61 -20.62 -24.19
N ARG A 317 15.35 -19.31 -23.98
CA ARG A 317 15.84 -18.23 -24.86
C ARG A 317 16.39 -17.01 -24.10
N ALA A 318 17.50 -17.14 -23.38
CA ALA A 318 18.47 -16.05 -23.13
C ALA A 318 19.71 -16.57 -22.37
N PRO A 319 20.91 -15.97 -22.53
CA PRO A 319 22.15 -16.52 -22.01
C PRO A 319 22.38 -16.20 -20.52
N ARG A 320 22.98 -17.17 -19.81
CA ARG A 320 23.40 -17.09 -18.41
C ARG A 320 24.54 -16.10 -18.20
N VAL A 321 24.49 -15.36 -17.09
CA VAL A 321 25.64 -14.71 -16.46
C VAL A 321 25.67 -15.12 -15.00
N ASP A 322 26.70 -15.86 -14.61
CA ASP A 322 26.99 -16.24 -13.23
C ASP A 322 27.69 -15.08 -12.50
N GLY A 323 27.29 -14.84 -11.25
CA GLY A 323 27.95 -13.88 -10.37
C GLY A 323 27.38 -13.93 -8.96
N GLN A 324 27.93 -14.81 -8.13
CA GLN A 324 27.59 -14.94 -6.72
C GLN A 324 28.43 -13.95 -5.90
N GLN A 325 27.80 -13.06 -5.14
CA GLN A 325 28.50 -12.16 -4.21
C GLN A 325 27.76 -12.11 -2.85
N PRO A 326 28.50 -12.06 -1.73
CA PRO A 326 27.95 -12.38 -0.42
C PRO A 326 27.21 -11.19 0.20
N ALA A 327 26.29 -11.53 1.11
CA ALA A 327 25.32 -10.65 1.77
C ALA A 327 25.94 -9.38 2.39
N ALA A 328 25.32 -8.24 2.08
CA ALA A 328 25.62 -6.94 2.66
C ALA A 328 24.44 -6.43 3.50
N LYS A 329 24.74 -5.58 4.50
CA LYS A 329 23.79 -5.02 5.46
C LYS A 329 22.71 -4.17 4.77
N PRO A 330 21.49 -4.05 5.36
CA PRO A 330 20.42 -3.23 4.82
C PRO A 330 20.76 -1.72 4.81
N ASP A 331 20.37 -1.03 3.73
CA ASP A 331 20.58 0.42 3.50
C ASP A 331 19.57 1.28 4.30
N THR A 332 19.98 2.49 4.68
CA THR A 332 19.19 3.50 5.40
C THR A 332 18.55 4.55 4.48
N LEU A 333 17.63 5.39 4.98
CA LEU A 333 17.02 6.50 4.21
C LEU A 333 18.08 7.47 3.67
N GLU A 334 19.14 7.74 4.42
CA GLU A 334 20.26 8.58 3.98
C GLU A 334 20.93 8.01 2.73
N ASP A 335 21.05 6.68 2.62
CA ASP A 335 21.61 6.01 1.45
C ASP A 335 20.69 6.14 0.22
N VAL A 336 19.38 6.15 0.43
CA VAL A 336 18.37 6.38 -0.63
C VAL A 336 18.43 7.83 -1.12
N LEU A 337 18.44 8.81 -0.21
CA LEU A 337 18.51 10.23 -0.54
C LEU A 337 19.84 10.60 -1.22
N ALA A 338 20.96 10.04 -0.75
CA ALA A 338 22.28 10.26 -1.36
C ALA A 338 22.34 9.77 -2.82
N ARG A 339 21.65 8.66 -3.15
CA ARG A 339 21.55 8.16 -4.53
C ARG A 339 20.74 9.11 -5.43
N LEU A 340 19.65 9.68 -4.92
CA LEU A 340 18.85 10.69 -5.64
C LEU A 340 19.68 11.96 -5.92
N GLU A 341 20.44 12.44 -4.93
CA GLU A 341 21.31 13.62 -5.09
C GLU A 341 22.49 13.38 -6.04
N ALA A 342 23.13 12.21 -5.99
CA ALA A 342 24.23 11.86 -6.89
C ALA A 342 23.80 11.84 -8.37
N ARG A 343 22.55 11.42 -8.63
CA ARG A 343 21.93 11.43 -9.96
C ARG A 343 21.57 12.85 -10.41
N ARG A 344 20.99 13.68 -9.52
CA ARG A 344 20.72 15.10 -9.78
C ARG A 344 21.98 15.86 -10.19
N ASN A 345 23.13 15.46 -9.62
CA ASN A 345 24.44 16.07 -9.88
C ASN A 345 25.25 15.40 -11.00
N GLY A 346 24.67 14.45 -11.75
CA GLY A 346 25.28 13.85 -12.95
C GLY A 346 26.56 13.04 -12.71
N ARG A 347 26.81 12.56 -11.47
CA ARG A 347 28.02 11.78 -11.13
C ARG A 347 27.71 10.28 -11.01
N ASN A 348 27.42 9.63 -12.13
CA ASN A 348 27.98 8.31 -12.46
C ASN A 348 27.74 7.95 -13.94
N PRO A 349 28.63 7.13 -14.55
CA PRO A 349 28.67 6.95 -15.99
C PRO A 349 27.53 6.05 -16.45
N GLY A 350 26.63 6.59 -17.27
CA GLY A 350 25.63 5.78 -17.96
C GLY A 350 26.30 4.74 -18.88
N PRO A 351 25.58 3.65 -19.21
CA PRO A 351 26.12 2.58 -20.04
C PRO A 351 26.50 3.13 -21.41
N SER A 352 27.73 2.84 -21.83
CA SER A 352 28.28 3.20 -23.13
C SER A 352 27.39 2.68 -24.27
N ALA A 353 26.78 3.60 -25.01
CA ALA A 353 26.08 3.30 -26.26
C ALA A 353 27.05 2.66 -27.27
N PRO A 354 26.66 1.58 -27.98
CA PRO A 354 27.47 1.04 -29.04
C PRO A 354 27.43 1.98 -30.25
N ARG A 355 28.62 2.44 -30.66
CA ARG A 355 28.84 3.18 -31.91
C ARG A 355 28.56 2.26 -33.10
N HIS A 356 27.69 2.69 -34.01
CA HIS A 356 27.62 2.18 -35.37
C HIS A 356 28.96 2.38 -36.11
N ARG A 357 29.42 1.32 -36.78
CA ARG A 357 30.29 1.29 -37.98
C ARG A 357 30.14 -0.12 -38.59
N ALA A 358 29.97 -0.34 -39.89
CA ALA A 358 29.84 0.51 -41.07
C ALA A 358 28.91 -0.20 -42.07
#